data_AF-A0A9D0GDE4-F1
#
_entry.id   AF-A0A9D0GDE4-F1
#
_cell.length_a   1.000
_cell.length_b   1.000
_cell.length_c   1.000
_cell.angle_alpha   90.00
_cell.angle_beta   90.00
_cell.angle_gamma   90.00
#
_symmetry.space_group_name_H-M   'P 1'
#
loop_
_entity.id
_entity.type
_entity.pdbx_description
1 polymer ?
#
loop_
_entity_poly.entity_id
_entity_poly.type
_entity_poly.pdbx_seq_one_letter_code
_entity_poly.pdbx_strand_id
1 'polypeptide(L)'
;MGRRRKRQSHTSAEHWYRADLHIHTPASADYLQEGVSYLDILQQAERKGVDILAFTDHNTLTGYRRMEEEIEKLELLEQLGRLTDEERIRLSEYRRLLDRILVLKGFEFTATFGFHILGIFAPQTPIRDLEFLLLRMNIPPDKLDEGATDVGATTDVLTAYRMIDEAGGIVIAAHANSSNGVALQGLRFGGQTRIAFTQDEHLHALEVTDLEKKGRKTTAHFFDGSKPEYPRRMRCIQGSDAHRLVRESERSRNLGVGDRMTEILLRERSFAALYEVFTGEDFARTRPYRPQANPVDYVQAAREEGPNIVQDFHERYSTRGGYRDRIIADVCAFANTNGGTLYIGVPADPKRPPTGVGAAPMRVVNLFKQEIEERITPSLDVTIDIQETQGIKVVRIIVPRGPNPPYAM
;
A
#
# COMPACT_ATOMS: atom_id res chain seq x y z
N MET A 1 16.32 -57.00 -10.48
CA MET A 1 16.15 -55.98 -9.42
C MET A 1 16.22 -54.58 -10.04
N GLY A 2 15.05 -54.02 -10.39
CA GLY A 2 14.96 -52.69 -11.00
C GLY A 2 15.04 -51.59 -9.95
N ARG A 3 16.06 -50.72 -10.03
CA ARG A 3 16.18 -49.51 -9.21
C ARG A 3 15.07 -48.53 -9.61
N ARG A 4 14.03 -48.42 -8.78
CA ARG A 4 13.03 -47.35 -8.81
C ARG A 4 13.75 -45.99 -8.63
N ARG A 5 13.79 -45.19 -9.70
CA ARG A 5 14.08 -43.75 -9.60
C ARG A 5 13.00 -43.11 -8.72
N LYS A 6 13.38 -42.60 -7.54
CA LYS A 6 12.54 -41.71 -6.74
C LYS A 6 12.28 -40.46 -7.59
N ARG A 7 11.01 -40.26 -8.01
CA ARG A 7 10.53 -38.94 -8.43
C ARG A 7 10.68 -38.02 -7.22
N GLN A 8 11.55 -37.02 -7.32
CA GLN A 8 11.53 -35.88 -6.41
C GLN A 8 10.19 -35.18 -6.62
N SER A 9 9.29 -35.25 -5.64
CA SER A 9 8.16 -34.34 -5.58
C SER A 9 8.72 -32.96 -5.22
N HIS A 10 8.74 -32.03 -6.17
CA HIS A 10 8.80 -30.62 -5.83
C HIS A 10 7.52 -30.28 -5.08
N THR A 11 7.55 -30.35 -3.76
CA THR A 11 6.62 -29.59 -2.93
C THR A 11 7.00 -28.12 -3.14
N SER A 12 6.33 -27.46 -4.07
CA SER A 12 6.43 -26.01 -4.27
C SER A 12 6.10 -25.34 -2.93
N ALA A 13 7.12 -24.76 -2.28
CA ALA A 13 6.90 -23.97 -1.07
C ALA A 13 5.95 -22.81 -1.41
N GLU A 14 5.03 -22.51 -0.50
CA GLU A 14 4.13 -21.37 -0.65
C GLU A 14 4.88 -20.07 -0.37
N HIS A 15 4.69 -19.07 -1.23
CA HIS A 15 5.35 -17.77 -1.15
C HIS A 15 4.30 -16.66 -1.08
N TRP A 16 4.63 -15.60 -0.32
CA TRP A 16 3.82 -14.39 -0.28
C TRP A 16 4.15 -13.53 -1.49
N TYR A 17 3.17 -13.30 -2.34
CA TYR A 17 3.26 -12.40 -3.49
C TYR A 17 2.47 -11.13 -3.22
N ARG A 18 2.99 -10.00 -3.67
CA ARG A 18 2.32 -8.69 -3.57
C ARG A 18 1.49 -8.46 -4.83
N ALA A 19 0.19 -8.26 -4.64
CA ALA A 19 -0.76 -8.06 -5.71
C ALA A 19 -1.39 -6.66 -5.63
N ASP A 20 -1.39 -5.96 -6.76
CA ASP A 20 -2.19 -4.76 -6.99
C ASP A 20 -3.18 -5.06 -8.12
N LEU A 21 -4.43 -5.31 -7.75
CA LEU A 21 -5.45 -5.83 -8.64
C LEU A 21 -6.40 -4.76 -9.19
N HIS A 22 -6.12 -3.49 -8.89
CA HIS A 22 -6.94 -2.36 -9.31
C HIS A 22 -6.04 -1.18 -9.70
N ILE A 23 -5.73 -1.06 -10.99
CA ILE A 23 -5.03 0.10 -11.54
C ILE A 23 -5.62 0.52 -12.88
N HIS A 24 -5.59 1.83 -13.13
CA HIS A 24 -5.95 2.42 -14.41
C HIS A 24 -4.71 2.70 -15.23
N THR A 25 -4.86 2.67 -16.54
CA THR A 25 -3.84 3.00 -17.52
C THR A 25 -4.23 4.26 -18.27
N PRO A 26 -3.34 4.83 -19.11
CA PRO A 26 -3.67 5.96 -19.98
C PRO A 26 -4.80 5.71 -20.99
N ALA A 27 -5.32 4.48 -21.08
CA ALA A 27 -6.52 4.20 -21.88
C ALA A 27 -7.83 4.51 -21.13
N SER A 28 -7.80 4.69 -19.82
CA SER A 28 -8.92 5.15 -19.01
C SER A 28 -9.08 6.67 -19.16
N ALA A 29 -10.31 7.17 -19.32
CA ALA A 29 -10.58 8.59 -19.58
C ALA A 29 -10.18 9.52 -18.41
N ASP A 30 -10.07 8.96 -17.20
CA ASP A 30 -9.75 9.64 -15.95
C ASP A 30 -8.29 9.52 -15.53
N TYR A 31 -7.43 8.94 -16.38
CA TYR A 31 -6.01 8.87 -16.10
C TYR A 31 -5.41 10.29 -16.09
N LEU A 32 -4.89 10.70 -14.93
CA LEU A 32 -4.58 12.10 -14.63
C LEU A 32 -3.21 12.57 -15.17
N GLN A 33 -2.39 11.64 -15.65
CA GLN A 33 -1.01 11.94 -16.06
C GLN A 33 -0.80 11.64 -17.56
N GLU A 34 -0.52 12.68 -18.33
CA GLU A 34 -0.21 12.55 -19.76
C GLU A 34 1.21 11.99 -20.00
N GLY A 35 1.39 11.32 -21.15
CA GLY A 35 2.70 10.87 -21.62
C GLY A 35 3.29 9.65 -20.89
N VAL A 36 2.53 9.00 -20.01
CA VAL A 36 2.97 7.76 -19.34
C VAL A 36 2.87 6.59 -20.31
N SER A 37 3.93 5.80 -20.44
CA SER A 37 3.90 4.55 -21.21
C SER A 37 3.53 3.35 -20.34
N TYR A 38 3.05 2.27 -20.97
CA TYR A 38 2.80 1.00 -20.26
C TYR A 38 4.08 0.44 -19.62
N LEU A 39 5.23 0.66 -20.26
CA LEU A 39 6.53 0.29 -19.71
C LEU A 39 6.82 1.04 -18.40
N ASP A 40 6.50 2.34 -18.31
CA ASP A 40 6.69 3.12 -17.09
C ASP A 40 5.87 2.54 -15.93
N ILE A 41 4.62 2.14 -16.20
CA ILE A 41 3.73 1.49 -15.21
C ILE A 41 4.37 0.20 -14.69
N LEU A 42 4.88 -0.66 -15.58
CA LEU A 42 5.53 -1.91 -15.20
C LEU A 42 6.84 -1.68 -14.42
N GLN A 43 7.64 -0.68 -14.82
CA GLN A 43 8.84 -0.29 -14.09
C GLN A 43 8.52 0.24 -12.70
N GLN A 44 7.46 1.03 -12.57
CA GLN A 44 7.00 1.52 -11.28
C GLN A 44 6.47 0.39 -10.39
N ALA A 45 5.71 -0.54 -10.96
CA ALA A 45 5.26 -1.74 -10.27
C ALA A 45 6.45 -2.57 -9.76
N GLU A 46 7.51 -2.75 -10.55
CA GLU A 46 8.75 -3.41 -10.11
C GLU A 46 9.42 -2.64 -8.96
N ARG A 47 9.55 -1.31 -9.07
CA ARG A 47 10.16 -0.47 -8.02
C ARG A 47 9.42 -0.57 -6.68
N LYS A 48 8.10 -0.74 -6.73
CA LYS A 48 7.24 -0.95 -5.55
C LYS A 48 7.24 -2.40 -5.06
N GLY A 49 7.82 -3.31 -5.84
CA GLY A 49 7.89 -4.73 -5.56
C GLY A 49 6.54 -5.43 -5.74
N VAL A 50 5.75 -5.02 -6.74
CA VAL A 50 4.52 -5.71 -7.14
C VAL A 50 4.89 -6.96 -7.92
N ASP A 51 4.34 -8.11 -7.52
CA ASP A 51 4.51 -9.38 -8.23
C ASP A 51 3.33 -9.69 -9.16
N ILE A 52 2.12 -9.26 -8.82
CA ILE A 52 0.90 -9.47 -9.61
C ILE A 52 0.22 -8.13 -9.81
N LEU A 53 -0.05 -7.77 -11.06
CA LEU A 53 -0.67 -6.51 -11.45
C LEU A 53 -1.87 -6.78 -12.35
N ALA A 54 -3.00 -6.12 -12.16
CA ALA A 54 -4.13 -6.21 -13.09
C ALA A 54 -4.43 -4.83 -13.69
N PHE A 55 -4.47 -4.75 -15.03
CA PHE A 55 -4.97 -3.54 -15.69
C PHE A 55 -6.49 -3.61 -15.67
N THR A 56 -7.14 -2.62 -15.06
CA THR A 56 -8.60 -2.59 -14.84
C THR A 56 -9.15 -1.24 -15.25
N ASP A 57 -8.93 -0.86 -16.52
CA ASP A 57 -9.48 0.39 -17.06
C ASP A 57 -11.02 0.39 -17.02
N HIS A 58 -11.63 1.58 -16.96
CA HIS A 58 -13.08 1.72 -16.90
C HIS A 58 -13.76 1.20 -18.17
N ASN A 59 -14.59 0.17 -18.04
CA ASN A 59 -15.43 -0.38 -19.11
C ASN A 59 -14.65 -0.73 -20.41
N THR A 60 -13.33 -0.92 -20.32
CA THR A 60 -12.46 -1.17 -21.48
C THR A 60 -11.29 -2.07 -21.15
N LEU A 61 -10.74 -2.68 -22.19
CA LEU A 61 -9.48 -3.44 -22.17
C LEU A 61 -8.41 -2.79 -23.06
N THR A 62 -8.66 -1.57 -23.53
CA THR A 62 -7.79 -0.89 -24.49
C THR A 62 -6.38 -0.69 -23.96
N GLY A 63 -6.19 -0.48 -22.65
CA GLY A 63 -4.85 -0.37 -22.06
C GLY A 63 -4.04 -1.65 -22.24
N TYR A 64 -4.61 -2.79 -21.86
CA TYR A 64 -3.96 -4.09 -22.05
C TYR A 64 -3.76 -4.40 -23.53
N ARG A 65 -4.77 -4.17 -24.38
CA ARG A 65 -4.68 -4.41 -25.84
C ARG A 65 -3.53 -3.65 -26.47
N ARG A 66 -3.40 -2.35 -26.19
CA ARG A 66 -2.32 -1.50 -26.72
C ARG A 66 -0.95 -1.96 -26.25
N MET A 67 -0.83 -2.42 -25.00
CA MET A 67 0.43 -3.00 -24.51
C MET A 67 0.78 -4.29 -25.26
N GLU A 68 -0.18 -5.20 -25.46
CA GLU A 68 0.03 -6.45 -26.20
C GLU A 68 0.40 -6.18 -27.68
N GLU A 69 -0.32 -5.28 -28.36
CA GLU A 69 -0.03 -4.84 -29.73
C GLU A 69 1.37 -4.20 -29.86
N GLU A 70 1.79 -3.41 -28.87
CA GLU A 70 3.14 -2.82 -28.84
C GLU A 70 4.22 -3.90 -28.75
N ILE A 71 4.03 -4.89 -27.88
CA ILE A 71 4.95 -6.02 -27.74
C ILE A 71 4.97 -6.84 -29.02
N GLU A 72 3.82 -7.24 -29.57
CA GLU A 72 3.72 -8.00 -30.82
C GLU A 72 4.41 -7.29 -32.00
N LYS A 73 4.24 -5.97 -32.10
CA LYS A 73 4.90 -5.16 -33.13
C LYS A 73 6.43 -5.20 -32.97
N LEU A 74 6.94 -5.09 -31.75
CA LEU A 74 8.37 -5.18 -31.47
C LEU A 74 8.90 -6.59 -31.78
N GLU A 75 8.16 -7.65 -31.42
CA GLU A 75 8.55 -9.02 -31.73
C GLU A 75 8.55 -9.30 -33.24
N LEU A 76 7.58 -8.78 -33.98
CA LEU A 76 7.56 -8.87 -35.44
C LEU A 76 8.78 -8.18 -36.07
N LEU A 77 9.13 -6.98 -35.58
CA LEU A 77 10.33 -6.27 -36.05
C LEU A 77 11.63 -7.03 -35.72
N GLU A 78 11.67 -7.75 -34.59
CA GLU A 78 12.77 -8.64 -34.21
C GLU A 78 12.90 -9.78 -35.22
N GLN A 79 11.80 -10.47 -35.50
CA GLN A 79 11.73 -11.60 -36.45
C GLN A 79 12.14 -11.19 -37.87
N LEU A 80 11.76 -9.98 -38.29
CA LEU A 80 12.11 -9.42 -39.60
C LEU A 80 13.55 -8.87 -39.64
N GLY A 81 14.28 -8.85 -38.52
CA GLY A 81 15.63 -8.30 -38.44
C GLY A 81 15.69 -6.78 -38.68
N ARG A 82 14.58 -6.07 -38.46
CA ARG A 82 14.44 -4.62 -38.72
C ARG A 82 14.39 -3.78 -37.45
N LEU A 83 14.69 -4.40 -36.32
CA LEU A 83 14.60 -3.79 -35.00
C LEU A 83 15.74 -2.78 -34.80
N THR A 84 15.41 -1.56 -34.38
CA THR A 84 16.40 -0.56 -33.97
C THR A 84 17.01 -0.89 -32.59
N ASP A 85 18.12 -0.25 -32.23
CA ASP A 85 18.76 -0.47 -30.93
C ASP A 85 17.86 -0.03 -29.76
N GLU A 86 17.10 1.06 -29.92
CA GLU A 86 16.15 1.54 -28.91
C GLU A 86 14.98 0.56 -28.72
N GLU A 87 14.41 0.06 -29.83
CA GLU A 87 13.36 -0.96 -29.80
C GLU A 87 13.85 -2.28 -29.18
N ARG A 88 15.15 -2.62 -29.36
CA ARG A 88 15.78 -3.80 -28.75
C ARG A 88 15.78 -3.69 -27.24
N ILE A 89 16.21 -2.54 -26.73
CA ILE A 89 16.24 -2.27 -25.30
C ILE A 89 14.81 -2.34 -24.75
N ARG A 90 13.85 -1.70 -25.42
CA ARG A 90 12.43 -1.68 -25.01
C ARG A 90 11.83 -3.09 -24.95
N LEU A 91 12.02 -3.90 -25.99
CA LEU A 91 11.53 -5.28 -26.03
C LEU A 91 12.18 -6.15 -24.95
N SER A 92 13.49 -6.00 -24.75
CA SER A 92 14.20 -6.74 -23.70
C SER A 92 13.67 -6.38 -22.30
N GLU A 93 13.32 -5.12 -22.09
CA GLU A 93 12.78 -4.63 -20.83
C GLU A 93 11.37 -5.15 -20.59
N TYR A 94 10.49 -5.16 -21.61
CA TYR A 94 9.18 -5.81 -21.51
C TYR A 94 9.30 -7.28 -21.13
N ARG A 95 10.16 -8.05 -21.82
CA ARG A 95 10.38 -9.47 -21.52
C ARG A 95 10.87 -9.68 -20.08
N ARG A 96 11.79 -8.84 -19.61
CA ARG A 96 12.31 -8.89 -18.23
C ARG A 96 11.22 -8.58 -17.19
N LEU A 97 10.40 -7.57 -17.46
CA LEU A 97 9.33 -7.15 -16.55
C LEU A 97 8.19 -8.17 -16.52
N LEU A 98 7.77 -8.71 -17.67
CA LEU A 98 6.72 -9.75 -17.76
C LEU A 98 7.16 -11.10 -17.17
N ASP A 99 8.47 -11.39 -17.14
CA ASP A 99 9.01 -12.54 -16.41
C ASP A 99 8.99 -12.32 -14.88
N ARG A 100 8.98 -11.07 -14.41
CA ARG A 100 8.96 -10.71 -12.98
C ARG A 100 7.60 -10.33 -12.43
N ILE A 101 6.69 -9.86 -13.27
CA ILE A 101 5.37 -9.39 -12.89
C ILE A 101 4.34 -10.15 -13.72
N LEU A 102 3.41 -10.82 -13.04
CA LEU A 102 2.25 -11.38 -13.69
C LEU A 102 1.24 -10.26 -13.95
N VAL A 103 1.12 -9.85 -15.21
CA VAL A 103 0.12 -8.86 -15.63
C VAL A 103 -1.16 -9.58 -16.05
N LEU A 104 -2.27 -9.29 -15.37
CA LEU A 104 -3.58 -9.86 -15.61
C LEU A 104 -4.44 -8.91 -16.45
N LYS A 105 -5.35 -9.50 -17.23
CA LYS A 105 -6.37 -8.78 -18.00
C LYS A 105 -7.52 -8.46 -17.07
N GLY A 106 -8.05 -7.25 -17.10
CA GLY A 106 -9.24 -6.92 -16.35
C GLY A 106 -9.89 -5.63 -16.81
N PHE A 107 -11.02 -5.33 -16.21
CA PHE A 107 -11.75 -4.07 -16.42
C PHE A 107 -12.47 -3.69 -15.13
N GLU A 108 -12.69 -2.40 -14.93
CA GLU A 108 -13.62 -1.91 -13.92
C GLU A 108 -14.95 -1.56 -14.58
N PHE A 109 -15.95 -2.39 -14.35
CA PHE A 109 -17.29 -2.25 -14.90
C PHE A 109 -18.16 -1.35 -14.02
N THR A 110 -18.77 -0.33 -14.63
CA THR A 110 -19.75 0.52 -13.97
C THR A 110 -21.17 -0.03 -14.18
N ALA A 111 -21.69 -0.70 -13.16
CA ALA A 111 -23.04 -1.26 -13.13
C ALA A 111 -24.12 -0.20 -12.89
N THR A 112 -25.39 -0.61 -13.01
CA THR A 112 -26.53 0.27 -12.72
C THR A 112 -26.38 0.93 -11.35
N PHE A 113 -26.73 2.21 -11.24
CA PHE A 113 -26.54 3.08 -10.07
C PHE A 113 -25.09 3.51 -9.78
N GLY A 114 -24.15 3.24 -10.70
CA GLY A 114 -22.77 3.71 -10.61
C GLY A 114 -21.89 2.86 -9.71
N PHE A 115 -22.26 1.60 -9.47
CA PHE A 115 -21.42 0.69 -8.69
C PHE A 115 -20.30 0.13 -9.54
N HIS A 116 -19.09 0.09 -8.99
CA HIS A 116 -17.94 -0.44 -9.72
C HIS A 116 -17.65 -1.89 -9.34
N ILE A 117 -17.35 -2.71 -10.35
CA ILE A 117 -17.09 -4.14 -10.23
C ILE A 117 -15.86 -4.46 -11.06
N LEU A 118 -14.84 -5.08 -10.45
CA LEU A 118 -13.69 -5.57 -11.18
C LEU A 118 -13.96 -6.98 -11.68
N GLY A 119 -13.70 -7.20 -12.97
CA GLY A 119 -13.54 -8.51 -13.56
C GLY A 119 -12.08 -8.74 -13.90
N ILE A 120 -11.44 -9.74 -13.29
CA ILE A 120 -10.03 -10.10 -13.55
C ILE A 120 -9.96 -11.46 -14.20
N PHE A 121 -9.22 -11.56 -15.29
CA PHE A 121 -9.15 -12.74 -16.16
C PHE A 121 -7.72 -13.21 -16.35
N ALA A 122 -7.59 -14.46 -16.78
CA ALA A 122 -6.31 -15.04 -17.12
C ALA A 122 -5.66 -14.28 -18.29
N PRO A 123 -4.32 -14.15 -18.33
CA PRO A 123 -3.62 -13.52 -19.46
C PRO A 123 -3.88 -14.23 -20.79
N GLN A 124 -4.24 -15.51 -20.75
CA GLN A 124 -4.54 -16.32 -21.94
C GLN A 124 -5.95 -16.09 -22.49
N THR A 125 -6.83 -15.41 -21.75
CA THR A 125 -8.20 -15.14 -22.20
C THR A 125 -8.18 -14.21 -23.41
N PRO A 126 -8.87 -14.53 -24.52
CA PRO A 126 -8.92 -13.67 -25.69
C PRO A 126 -9.56 -12.33 -25.37
N ILE A 127 -8.93 -11.22 -25.78
CA ILE A 127 -9.46 -9.87 -25.55
C ILE A 127 -10.86 -9.71 -26.18
N ARG A 128 -11.07 -10.29 -27.37
CA ARG A 128 -12.36 -10.23 -28.07
C ARG A 128 -13.52 -10.86 -27.29
N ASP A 129 -13.24 -11.93 -26.53
CA ASP A 129 -14.27 -12.58 -25.72
C ASP A 129 -14.68 -11.68 -24.55
N LEU A 130 -13.73 -10.93 -23.99
CA LEU A 130 -13.97 -9.98 -22.93
C LEU A 130 -14.66 -8.70 -23.43
N GLU A 131 -14.31 -8.20 -24.62
CA GLU A 131 -15.04 -7.10 -25.28
C GLU A 131 -16.49 -7.52 -25.56
N PHE A 132 -16.70 -8.76 -26.01
CA PHE A 132 -18.04 -9.30 -26.20
C PHE A 132 -18.80 -9.41 -24.88
N LEU A 133 -18.14 -9.77 -23.79
CA LEU A 133 -18.72 -9.75 -22.44
C LEU A 133 -19.19 -8.34 -22.04
N LEU A 134 -18.36 -7.31 -22.25
CA LEU A 134 -18.70 -5.91 -22.00
C LEU A 134 -19.91 -5.44 -22.82
N LEU A 135 -19.98 -5.83 -24.11
CA LEU A 135 -21.14 -5.59 -24.96
C LEU A 135 -22.42 -6.27 -24.42
N ARG A 136 -22.31 -7.51 -23.94
CA ARG A 136 -23.45 -8.22 -23.33
C ARG A 136 -23.91 -7.57 -22.02
N MET A 137 -23.03 -6.87 -21.32
CA MET A 137 -23.35 -6.06 -20.14
C MET A 137 -23.89 -4.66 -20.49
N ASN A 138 -24.27 -4.46 -21.76
CA ASN A 138 -24.90 -3.26 -22.30
C ASN A 138 -24.00 -2.02 -22.28
N ILE A 139 -22.68 -2.20 -22.39
CA ILE A 139 -21.77 -1.08 -22.65
C ILE A 139 -21.90 -0.67 -24.13
N PRO A 140 -22.16 0.62 -24.42
CA PRO A 140 -22.23 1.10 -25.78
C PRO A 140 -20.90 0.86 -26.54
N PRO A 141 -20.93 0.38 -27.80
CA PRO A 141 -19.72 0.15 -28.60
C PRO A 141 -18.81 1.37 -28.74
N ASP A 142 -19.40 2.56 -28.79
CA ASP A 142 -18.69 3.85 -28.86
C ASP A 142 -17.91 4.19 -27.57
N LYS A 143 -18.30 3.60 -26.43
CA LYS A 143 -17.68 3.83 -25.12
C LYS A 143 -16.60 2.81 -24.74
N LEU A 144 -16.56 1.70 -25.46
CA LEU A 144 -15.54 0.65 -25.28
C LEU A 144 -14.12 1.15 -25.57
N ASP A 145 -13.95 2.07 -26.51
CA ASP A 145 -12.62 2.58 -26.88
C ASP A 145 -12.17 3.76 -26.01
N GLU A 146 -13.12 4.48 -25.40
CA GLU A 146 -12.86 5.70 -24.63
C GLU A 146 -12.52 5.45 -23.16
N GLY A 147 -12.84 4.27 -22.62
CA GLY A 147 -12.66 3.99 -21.20
C GLY A 147 -13.53 4.88 -20.30
N ALA A 148 -14.77 5.12 -20.72
CA ALA A 148 -15.64 6.12 -20.11
C ALA A 148 -16.18 5.69 -18.73
N THR A 149 -16.14 6.61 -17.77
CA THR A 149 -16.71 6.44 -16.42
C THR A 149 -18.23 6.51 -16.40
N ASP A 150 -18.82 7.28 -17.32
CA ASP A 150 -20.25 7.55 -17.41
C ASP A 150 -20.89 6.74 -18.55
N VAL A 151 -21.16 5.48 -18.27
CA VAL A 151 -21.98 4.62 -19.12
C VAL A 151 -23.45 4.69 -18.67
N GLY A 152 -24.38 4.64 -19.63
CA GLY A 152 -25.82 4.82 -19.40
C GLY A 152 -26.48 3.69 -18.59
N ALA A 153 -27.65 3.20 -19.01
CA ALA A 153 -28.33 2.10 -18.34
C ALA A 153 -27.61 0.75 -18.60
N THR A 154 -26.55 0.46 -17.85
CA THR A 154 -25.82 -0.81 -17.89
C THR A 154 -26.51 -1.90 -17.07
N THR A 155 -26.02 -3.12 -17.16
CA THR A 155 -26.49 -4.29 -16.39
C THR A 155 -26.41 -4.08 -14.87
N ASP A 156 -27.32 -4.73 -14.14
CA ASP A 156 -27.34 -4.69 -12.66
C ASP A 156 -26.16 -5.47 -12.04
N VAL A 157 -25.85 -5.15 -10.79
CA VAL A 157 -24.70 -5.69 -10.04
C VAL A 157 -24.68 -7.22 -10.00
N LEU A 158 -25.82 -7.86 -9.70
CA LEU A 158 -25.87 -9.32 -9.52
C LEU A 158 -25.73 -10.05 -10.86
N THR A 159 -26.35 -9.52 -11.91
CA THR A 159 -26.17 -10.06 -13.25
C THR A 159 -24.73 -9.88 -13.74
N ALA A 160 -24.09 -8.76 -13.43
CA ALA A 160 -22.68 -8.54 -13.77
C ALA A 160 -21.76 -9.55 -13.06
N TYR A 161 -21.98 -9.83 -11.77
CA TYR A 161 -21.22 -10.86 -11.04
C TYR A 161 -21.33 -12.23 -11.71
N ARG A 162 -22.56 -12.67 -11.99
CA ARG A 162 -22.79 -13.95 -12.66
C ARG A 162 -22.12 -14.01 -14.03
N MET A 163 -22.27 -12.98 -14.85
CA MET A 163 -21.69 -12.95 -16.20
C MET A 163 -20.15 -13.01 -16.20
N ILE A 164 -19.49 -12.33 -15.25
CA ILE A 164 -18.03 -12.33 -15.12
C ILE A 164 -17.54 -13.69 -14.61
N ASP A 165 -18.21 -14.27 -13.60
CA ASP A 165 -17.85 -15.58 -13.05
C ASP A 165 -18.06 -16.71 -14.07
N GLU A 166 -19.19 -16.70 -14.80
CA GLU A 166 -19.46 -17.66 -15.90
C GLU A 166 -18.44 -17.56 -17.03
N ALA A 167 -17.83 -16.39 -17.23
CA ALA A 167 -16.74 -16.17 -18.18
C ALA A 167 -15.35 -16.60 -17.64
N GLY A 168 -15.28 -17.14 -16.42
CA GLY A 168 -14.05 -17.60 -15.78
C GLY A 168 -13.21 -16.49 -15.15
N GLY A 169 -13.83 -15.34 -14.87
CA GLY A 169 -13.20 -14.21 -14.21
C GLY A 169 -13.32 -14.25 -12.68
N ILE A 170 -12.37 -13.61 -11.99
CA ILE A 170 -12.46 -13.29 -10.57
C ILE A 170 -13.27 -12.01 -10.44
N VAL A 171 -14.36 -12.08 -9.67
CA VAL A 171 -15.28 -10.96 -9.42
C VAL A 171 -14.92 -10.29 -8.09
N ILE A 172 -14.59 -8.99 -8.15
CA ILE A 172 -14.26 -8.21 -6.96
C ILE A 172 -15.15 -6.97 -6.94
N ALA A 173 -15.85 -6.71 -5.83
CA ALA A 173 -16.55 -5.45 -5.68
C ALA A 173 -15.54 -4.36 -5.34
N ALA A 174 -15.36 -3.40 -6.25
CA ALA A 174 -14.37 -2.33 -6.12
C ALA A 174 -14.73 -1.39 -4.98
N HIS A 175 -13.70 -0.89 -4.27
CA HIS A 175 -13.75 0.10 -3.20
C HIS A 175 -15.08 0.12 -2.42
N ALA A 176 -15.50 -1.04 -1.90
CA ALA A 176 -16.85 -1.31 -1.43
C ALA A 176 -17.33 -0.32 -0.34
N ASN A 177 -16.42 0.30 0.39
CA ASN A 177 -16.69 1.28 1.43
C ASN A 177 -16.55 2.77 0.99
N SER A 178 -16.39 3.03 -0.31
CA SER A 178 -16.28 4.36 -0.94
C SER A 178 -17.57 4.76 -1.68
N SER A 179 -17.61 5.99 -2.24
CA SER A 179 -18.79 6.60 -2.88
C SER A 179 -19.46 5.75 -3.95
N ASN A 180 -18.68 4.98 -4.72
CA ASN A 180 -19.15 4.10 -5.79
C ASN A 180 -19.13 2.61 -5.38
N GLY A 181 -18.92 2.34 -4.10
CA GLY A 181 -18.81 0.99 -3.54
C GLY A 181 -20.17 0.39 -3.17
N VAL A 182 -20.32 -0.91 -3.41
CA VAL A 182 -21.56 -1.66 -3.13
C VAL A 182 -21.93 -1.76 -1.64
N ALA A 183 -21.03 -1.42 -0.72
CA ALA A 183 -21.22 -1.50 0.73
C ALA A 183 -21.35 -0.14 1.43
N LEU A 184 -21.52 0.97 0.70
CA LEU A 184 -21.62 2.32 1.25
C LEU A 184 -22.70 2.42 2.36
N GLN A 185 -22.31 2.99 3.51
CA GLN A 185 -23.23 3.46 4.53
C GLN A 185 -23.72 4.87 4.17
N GLY A 186 -24.91 5.01 3.57
CA GLY A 186 -25.52 6.34 3.38
C GLY A 186 -26.44 6.48 2.18
N LEU A 187 -26.35 5.59 1.18
CA LEU A 187 -27.36 5.52 0.13
C LEU A 187 -28.64 4.91 0.72
N ARG A 188 -29.79 5.44 0.33
CA ARG A 188 -31.14 5.00 0.75
C ARG A 188 -31.51 3.60 0.20
N PHE A 189 -30.53 2.74 -0.06
CA PHE A 189 -30.76 1.33 -0.38
C PHE A 189 -30.99 0.57 0.92
N GLY A 190 -32.09 -0.17 1.00
CA GLY A 190 -32.44 -0.96 2.17
C GLY A 190 -31.34 -1.97 2.52
N GLY A 191 -31.24 -2.34 3.80
CA GLY A 191 -30.22 -3.30 4.28
C GLY A 191 -30.19 -4.63 3.52
N GLN A 192 -31.33 -5.03 2.93
CA GLN A 192 -31.46 -6.24 2.10
C GLN A 192 -30.68 -6.18 0.79
N THR A 193 -30.65 -5.04 0.10
CA THR A 193 -29.89 -4.87 -1.15
C THR A 193 -28.39 -5.01 -0.89
N ARG A 194 -27.89 -4.45 0.22
CA ARG A 194 -26.49 -4.59 0.62
C ARG A 194 -26.14 -6.03 0.95
N ILE A 195 -27.02 -6.76 1.62
CA ILE A 195 -26.83 -8.19 1.88
C ILE A 195 -26.74 -8.95 0.55
N ALA A 196 -27.68 -8.73 -0.36
CA ALA A 196 -27.67 -9.37 -1.68
C ALA A 196 -26.37 -9.11 -2.45
N PHE A 197 -25.91 -7.85 -2.52
CA PHE A 197 -24.68 -7.51 -3.26
C PHE A 197 -23.40 -8.04 -2.61
N THR A 198 -23.36 -8.20 -1.28
CA THR A 198 -22.13 -8.61 -0.58
C THR A 198 -22.08 -10.09 -0.23
N GLN A 199 -23.19 -10.82 -0.39
CA GLN A 199 -23.31 -12.24 -0.05
C GLN A 199 -23.65 -13.11 -1.26
N ASP A 200 -23.67 -12.54 -2.46
CA ASP A 200 -23.86 -13.27 -3.71
C ASP A 200 -22.78 -14.35 -3.89
N GLU A 201 -23.14 -15.49 -4.46
CA GLU A 201 -22.24 -16.64 -4.63
C GLU A 201 -21.14 -16.40 -5.66
N HIS A 202 -21.40 -15.58 -6.67
CA HIS A 202 -20.44 -15.25 -7.73
C HIS A 202 -19.43 -14.17 -7.32
N LEU A 203 -19.67 -13.49 -6.19
CA LEU A 203 -18.74 -12.50 -5.65
C LEU A 203 -17.59 -13.19 -4.91
N HIS A 204 -16.34 -12.92 -5.31
CA HIS A 204 -15.16 -13.58 -4.75
C HIS A 204 -14.47 -12.77 -3.65
N ALA A 205 -14.39 -11.44 -3.82
CA ALA A 205 -13.76 -10.57 -2.84
C ALA A 205 -14.39 -9.18 -2.78
N LEU A 206 -14.13 -8.49 -1.68
CA LEU A 206 -14.45 -7.09 -1.47
C LEU A 206 -13.15 -6.29 -1.42
N GLU A 207 -12.99 -5.32 -2.32
CA GLU A 207 -11.91 -4.35 -2.17
C GLU A 207 -12.33 -3.28 -1.15
N VAL A 208 -11.49 -3.03 -0.15
CA VAL A 208 -11.81 -2.13 0.96
C VAL A 208 -10.69 -1.13 1.21
N THR A 209 -11.02 0.14 1.37
CA THR A 209 -10.00 1.18 1.58
C THR A 209 -9.43 1.23 3.00
N ASP A 210 -9.99 0.45 3.95
CA ASP A 210 -9.67 0.52 5.38
C ASP A 210 -9.00 -0.74 5.95
N LEU A 211 -8.54 -1.68 5.11
CA LEU A 211 -7.96 -2.98 5.54
C LEU A 211 -6.73 -2.83 6.46
N GLU A 212 -5.98 -1.73 6.33
CA GLU A 212 -4.81 -1.47 7.18
C GLU A 212 -5.19 -1.12 8.62
N LYS A 213 -6.37 -0.52 8.83
CA LYS A 213 -6.84 -0.04 10.13
C LYS A 213 -7.15 -1.23 11.04
N LYS A 214 -6.83 -1.10 12.32
CA LYS A 214 -7.18 -2.10 13.35
C LYS A 214 -8.36 -1.57 14.16
N GLY A 215 -9.48 -2.30 14.18
CA GLY A 215 -10.63 -1.95 15.02
C GLY A 215 -11.90 -2.74 14.70
N ARG A 216 -12.86 -2.73 15.64
CA ARG A 216 -14.16 -3.41 15.53
C ARG A 216 -15.09 -2.80 14.47
N LYS A 217 -14.77 -1.61 13.96
CA LYS A 217 -15.53 -0.88 12.94
C LYS A 217 -14.98 -1.05 11.52
N THR A 218 -14.01 -1.94 11.32
CA THR A 218 -13.40 -2.19 10.00
C THR A 218 -14.33 -3.02 9.12
N THR A 219 -14.24 -2.79 7.81
CA THR A 219 -15.02 -3.56 6.82
C THR A 219 -14.70 -5.05 6.89
N ALA A 220 -13.43 -5.41 7.09
CA ALA A 220 -13.01 -6.80 7.24
C ALA A 220 -13.63 -7.51 8.46
N HIS A 221 -13.80 -6.82 9.59
CA HIS A 221 -14.52 -7.38 10.74
C HIS A 221 -16.04 -7.41 10.48
N PHE A 222 -16.57 -6.49 9.67
CA PHE A 222 -18.00 -6.49 9.36
C PHE A 222 -18.44 -7.73 8.58
N PHE A 223 -17.59 -8.21 7.65
CA PHE A 223 -17.86 -9.36 6.78
C PHE A 223 -17.08 -10.62 7.17
N ASP A 224 -16.81 -10.81 8.47
CA ASP A 224 -16.08 -11.97 8.99
C ASP A 224 -16.93 -13.25 9.14
N GLY A 225 -18.24 -13.17 8.84
CA GLY A 225 -19.21 -14.25 9.01
C GLY A 225 -19.83 -14.32 10.41
N SER A 226 -19.45 -13.44 11.35
CA SER A 226 -19.97 -13.48 12.73
C SER A 226 -21.39 -12.93 12.87
N LYS A 227 -21.90 -12.26 11.83
CA LYS A 227 -23.20 -11.59 11.85
C LYS A 227 -24.27 -12.47 11.21
N PRO A 228 -25.43 -12.68 11.85
CA PRO A 228 -26.52 -13.47 11.26
C PRO A 228 -26.97 -12.97 9.89
N GLU A 229 -26.92 -11.66 9.64
CA GLU A 229 -27.31 -11.06 8.36
C GLU A 229 -26.23 -11.19 7.28
N TYR A 230 -24.98 -11.52 7.65
CA TYR A 230 -23.84 -11.70 6.74
C TYR A 230 -23.11 -13.02 7.07
N PRO A 231 -23.76 -14.18 6.86
CA PRO A 231 -23.24 -15.47 7.27
C PRO A 231 -22.04 -15.95 6.42
N ARG A 232 -21.94 -15.50 5.16
CA ARG A 232 -20.82 -15.82 4.28
C ARG A 232 -19.67 -14.89 4.60
N ARG A 233 -18.58 -15.44 5.14
CA ARG A 233 -17.33 -14.73 5.35
C ARG A 233 -16.78 -14.28 4.00
N MET A 234 -16.51 -12.97 3.86
CA MET A 234 -15.97 -12.41 2.63
C MET A 234 -14.48 -12.14 2.77
N ARG A 235 -13.76 -12.33 1.66
CA ARG A 235 -12.34 -11.99 1.57
C ARG A 235 -12.21 -10.50 1.28
N CYS A 236 -11.52 -9.77 2.14
CA CYS A 236 -11.25 -8.34 1.93
C CYS A 236 -9.82 -8.14 1.40
N ILE A 237 -9.70 -7.35 0.32
CA ILE A 237 -8.43 -7.01 -0.31
C ILE A 237 -8.29 -5.49 -0.48
N GLN A 238 -7.14 -5.06 -0.98
CA GLN A 238 -6.81 -3.68 -1.32
C GLN A 238 -6.07 -3.63 -2.66
N GLY A 239 -6.48 -2.70 -3.52
CA GLY A 239 -5.71 -2.19 -4.66
C GLY A 239 -5.41 -0.70 -4.49
N SER A 240 -4.56 -0.19 -5.37
CA SER A 240 -4.18 1.22 -5.37
C SER A 240 -5.21 2.14 -6.02
N ASP A 241 -6.07 1.62 -6.91
CA ASP A 241 -7.03 2.44 -7.66
C ASP A 241 -6.29 3.63 -8.35
N ALA A 242 -5.13 3.29 -8.93
CA ALA A 242 -4.15 4.28 -9.35
C ALA A 242 -4.51 4.89 -10.71
N HIS A 243 -4.68 6.21 -10.71
CA HIS A 243 -4.94 7.03 -11.90
C HIS A 243 -3.71 7.84 -12.35
N ARG A 244 -2.53 7.46 -11.85
CA ARG A 244 -1.25 8.14 -12.07
C ARG A 244 -0.10 7.20 -11.73
N LEU A 245 1.09 7.50 -12.25
CA LEU A 245 2.26 6.67 -12.03
C LEU A 245 2.77 6.77 -10.59
N VAL A 246 2.93 8.00 -10.09
CA VAL A 246 3.49 8.30 -8.76
C VAL A 246 2.53 9.23 -8.02
N ARG A 247 2.33 8.95 -6.74
CA ARG A 247 1.57 9.82 -5.85
C ARG A 247 2.27 11.17 -5.67
N GLU A 248 1.54 12.25 -5.89
CA GLU A 248 2.05 13.63 -5.76
C GLU A 248 2.57 13.96 -4.36
N SER A 249 1.90 13.46 -3.31
CA SER A 249 2.32 13.66 -1.93
C SER A 249 1.72 12.62 -0.99
N GLU A 250 2.35 12.37 0.16
CA GLU A 250 1.84 11.44 1.19
C GLU A 250 0.45 11.82 1.73
N ARG A 251 0.00 13.05 1.52
CA ARG A 251 -1.33 13.55 1.90
C ARG A 251 -2.35 13.48 0.76
N SER A 252 -1.92 13.25 -0.47
CA SER A 252 -2.83 13.19 -1.62
C SER A 252 -3.76 11.99 -1.51
N ARG A 253 -5.05 12.19 -1.80
CA ARG A 253 -6.03 11.10 -1.79
C ARG A 253 -5.80 10.10 -2.94
N ASN A 254 -5.27 10.60 -4.05
CA ASN A 254 -5.05 9.82 -5.26
C ASN A 254 -3.70 9.10 -5.16
N LEU A 255 -3.74 7.78 -5.23
CA LEU A 255 -2.57 6.94 -5.11
C LEU A 255 -1.84 6.77 -6.45
N GLY A 256 -0.57 6.39 -6.36
CA GLY A 256 0.18 5.89 -7.51
C GLY A 256 0.16 4.36 -7.56
N VAL A 257 0.62 3.83 -8.70
CA VAL A 257 0.76 2.38 -8.93
C VAL A 257 1.57 1.74 -7.80
N GLY A 258 1.02 0.70 -7.16
CA GLY A 258 1.66 -0.04 -6.08
C GLY A 258 1.72 0.68 -4.72
N ASP A 259 0.95 1.75 -4.50
CA ASP A 259 0.90 2.40 -3.17
C ASP A 259 0.02 1.67 -2.16
N ARG A 260 -0.95 0.88 -2.62
CA ARG A 260 -1.71 -0.07 -1.80
C ARG A 260 -1.70 -1.42 -2.49
N MET A 261 -1.44 -2.46 -1.72
CA MET A 261 -1.28 -3.81 -2.23
C MET A 261 -1.85 -4.82 -1.24
N THR A 262 -2.18 -6.00 -1.74
CA THR A 262 -2.54 -7.17 -0.94
C THR A 262 -1.44 -8.22 -1.06
N GLU A 263 -0.99 -8.78 0.06
CA GLU A 263 -0.13 -9.96 0.03
C GLU A 263 -0.98 -11.23 -0.01
N ILE A 264 -0.68 -12.11 -0.98
CA ILE A 264 -1.42 -13.35 -1.24
C ILE A 264 -0.45 -14.53 -1.21
N LEU A 265 -0.79 -15.56 -0.45
CA LEU A 265 0.01 -16.78 -0.30
C LEU A 265 -0.31 -17.77 -1.43
N LEU A 266 0.62 -17.91 -2.37
CA LEU A 266 0.46 -18.74 -3.57
C LEU A 266 1.59 -19.76 -3.69
N ARG A 267 1.31 -20.89 -4.32
CA ARG A 267 2.32 -21.90 -4.68
C ARG A 267 3.15 -21.47 -5.88
N GLU A 268 2.51 -20.74 -6.79
CA GLU A 268 3.10 -20.19 -8.00
C GLU A 268 2.40 -18.88 -8.35
N ARG A 269 3.11 -18.01 -9.08
CA ARG A 269 2.58 -16.75 -9.58
C ARG A 269 1.77 -17.00 -10.86
N SER A 270 0.55 -17.53 -10.71
CA SER A 270 -0.36 -17.82 -11.82
C SER A 270 -1.80 -17.40 -11.51
N PHE A 271 -2.60 -17.15 -12.56
CA PHE A 271 -4.03 -16.85 -12.40
C PHE A 271 -4.78 -18.01 -11.74
N ALA A 272 -4.46 -19.26 -12.08
CA ALA A 272 -5.12 -20.42 -11.49
C ALA A 272 -4.88 -20.51 -9.98
N ALA A 273 -3.66 -20.26 -9.51
CA ALA A 273 -3.36 -20.21 -8.08
C ALA A 273 -4.09 -19.05 -7.39
N LEU A 274 -4.21 -17.89 -8.05
CA LEU A 274 -4.96 -16.74 -7.56
C LEU A 274 -6.45 -17.09 -7.41
N TYR A 275 -7.05 -17.67 -8.45
CA TYR A 275 -8.44 -18.11 -8.49
C TYR A 275 -8.74 -19.12 -7.37
N GLU A 276 -7.83 -20.08 -7.11
CA GLU A 276 -7.95 -21.03 -6.00
C GLU A 276 -8.01 -20.33 -4.63
N VAL A 277 -7.21 -19.27 -4.41
CA VAL A 277 -7.27 -18.51 -3.15
C VAL A 277 -8.58 -17.74 -3.00
N PHE A 278 -9.05 -17.12 -4.08
CA PHE A 278 -10.25 -16.30 -4.05
C PHE A 278 -11.54 -17.13 -3.94
N THR A 279 -11.56 -18.35 -4.47
CA THR A 279 -12.68 -19.30 -4.31
C THR A 279 -12.56 -20.14 -3.04
N GLY A 280 -11.36 -20.27 -2.48
CA GLY A 280 -11.09 -21.06 -1.28
C GLY A 280 -11.48 -20.39 0.04
N GLU A 281 -11.76 -21.22 1.04
CA GLU A 281 -12.20 -20.79 2.38
C GLU A 281 -11.04 -20.45 3.34
N ASP A 282 -9.78 -20.58 2.89
CA ASP A 282 -8.62 -20.23 3.72
C ASP A 282 -8.35 -18.72 3.68
N PHE A 283 -9.00 -17.99 4.57
CA PHE A 283 -8.87 -16.54 4.70
C PHE A 283 -7.49 -16.10 5.21
N ALA A 284 -6.66 -17.01 5.76
CA ALA A 284 -5.33 -16.68 6.24
C ALA A 284 -4.32 -16.49 5.10
N ARG A 285 -4.66 -16.93 3.88
CA ARG A 285 -3.83 -16.78 2.67
C ARG A 285 -3.79 -15.37 2.09
N THR A 286 -4.49 -14.40 2.68
CA THR A 286 -4.47 -12.99 2.26
C THR A 286 -4.27 -12.05 3.43
N ARG A 287 -3.44 -11.02 3.27
CA ARG A 287 -3.24 -9.98 4.27
C ARG A 287 -2.91 -8.63 3.61
N PRO A 288 -3.22 -7.49 4.23
CA PRO A 288 -2.81 -6.20 3.69
C PRO A 288 -1.29 -6.11 3.64
N TYR A 289 -0.75 -5.63 2.51
CA TYR A 289 0.65 -5.23 2.48
C TYR A 289 0.81 -3.99 3.34
N ARG A 290 1.62 -4.09 4.38
CA ARG A 290 2.10 -2.93 5.10
C ARG A 290 3.53 -2.72 4.66
N PRO A 291 3.85 -1.61 3.97
CA PRO A 291 5.25 -1.23 3.83
C PRO A 291 5.85 -1.27 5.24
N GLN A 292 7.04 -1.86 5.40
CA GLN A 292 7.76 -1.74 6.67
C GLN A 292 7.67 -0.27 7.08
N ALA A 293 6.98 0.00 8.19
CA ALA A 293 6.70 1.36 8.60
C ALA A 293 8.02 2.11 8.57
N ASN A 294 8.08 3.23 7.84
CA ASN A 294 9.13 4.21 8.09
C ASN A 294 9.19 4.36 9.62
N PRO A 295 10.38 4.23 10.25
CA PRO A 295 10.48 4.30 11.70
C PRO A 295 9.70 5.53 12.15
N VAL A 296 8.68 5.35 12.99
CA VAL A 296 7.89 6.48 13.49
C VAL A 296 8.90 7.46 14.09
N ASP A 297 8.99 8.66 13.53
CA ASP A 297 9.92 9.68 14.01
C ASP A 297 9.36 10.27 15.30
N TYR A 298 9.56 9.54 16.40
CA TYR A 298 9.09 9.91 17.74
C TYR A 298 9.63 11.28 18.18
N VAL A 299 10.79 11.69 17.66
CA VAL A 299 11.36 13.00 17.94
C VAL A 299 10.56 14.09 17.23
N GLN A 300 10.16 13.87 15.97
CA GLN A 300 9.29 14.81 15.26
C GLN A 300 7.92 14.93 15.92
N ALA A 301 7.32 13.82 16.36
CA ALA A 301 6.05 13.84 17.10
C ALA A 301 6.17 14.63 18.41
N ALA A 302 7.24 14.44 19.18
CA ALA A 302 7.50 15.21 20.39
C ALA A 302 7.65 16.71 20.09
N ARG A 303 8.30 17.09 18.99
CA ARG A 303 8.46 18.50 18.57
C ARG A 303 7.14 19.15 18.16
N GLU A 304 6.20 18.38 17.60
CA GLU A 304 4.86 18.87 17.28
C GLU A 304 4.02 19.13 18.54
N GLU A 305 4.22 18.33 19.60
CA GLU A 305 3.63 18.57 20.92
C GLU A 305 4.26 19.76 21.64
N GLY A 306 5.55 20.00 21.39
CA GLY A 306 6.31 21.14 21.93
C GLY A 306 6.77 20.95 23.39
N PRO A 307 7.52 21.92 23.94
CA PRO A 307 8.03 21.86 25.31
C PRO A 307 6.89 21.78 26.34
N ASN A 308 7.02 20.89 27.33
CA ASN A 308 6.05 20.74 28.40
C ASN A 308 6.72 20.26 29.69
N ILE A 309 5.92 19.95 30.71
CA ILE A 309 6.41 19.55 32.05
C ILE A 309 7.28 18.27 32.07
N VAL A 310 7.29 17.47 31.01
CA VAL A 310 8.04 16.21 30.90
C VAL A 310 8.92 16.14 29.66
N GLN A 311 9.04 17.21 28.86
CA GLN A 311 9.98 17.23 27.73
C GLN A 311 10.47 18.63 27.35
N ASP A 312 11.74 18.72 26.91
CA ASP A 312 12.31 19.95 26.37
C ASP A 312 13.36 19.69 25.26
N PHE A 313 13.67 20.72 24.48
CA PHE A 313 14.45 20.64 23.24
C PHE A 313 15.61 21.66 23.21
N HIS A 314 16.82 21.18 22.94
CA HIS A 314 18.02 21.99 22.82
C HIS A 314 18.64 21.90 21.42
N GLU A 315 18.70 23.04 20.74
CA GLU A 315 19.31 23.14 19.41
C GLU A 315 20.84 22.94 19.45
N ARG A 316 21.49 23.38 20.54
CA ARG A 316 22.95 23.40 20.70
C ARG A 316 23.37 22.91 22.08
N TYR A 317 24.59 22.37 22.17
CA TYR A 317 25.16 21.81 23.41
C TYR A 317 26.57 22.35 23.74
N SER A 318 27.01 23.43 23.08
CA SER A 318 28.37 23.95 23.28
C SER A 318 28.59 24.57 24.66
N THR A 319 29.79 24.37 25.22
CA THR A 319 30.24 25.03 26.45
C THR A 319 30.28 26.56 26.31
N ARG A 320 30.67 27.05 25.13
CA ARG A 320 30.68 28.49 24.82
C ARG A 320 29.23 28.93 24.56
N GLY A 321 28.68 29.76 25.44
CA GLY A 321 27.30 30.27 25.36
C GLY A 321 26.32 29.72 26.38
N GLY A 322 26.76 28.93 27.37
CA GLY A 322 25.94 28.50 28.51
C GLY A 322 24.86 27.45 28.19
N TYR A 323 24.80 26.95 26.95
CA TYR A 323 23.82 25.94 26.54
C TYR A 323 23.95 24.64 27.32
N ARG A 324 25.19 24.27 27.63
CA ARG A 324 25.51 23.08 28.41
C ARG A 324 25.01 23.16 29.86
N ASP A 325 25.24 24.30 30.52
CA ASP A 325 24.75 24.53 31.87
C ASP A 325 23.22 24.54 31.92
N ARG A 326 22.56 25.06 30.87
CA ARG A 326 21.10 25.00 30.73
C ARG A 326 20.59 23.55 30.64
N ILE A 327 21.20 22.71 29.81
CA ILE A 327 20.81 21.29 29.67
C ILE A 327 20.90 20.57 31.03
N ILE A 328 22.00 20.76 31.78
CA ILE A 328 22.17 20.12 33.09
C ILE A 328 21.17 20.70 34.11
N ALA A 329 20.81 21.99 34.00
CA ALA A 329 19.78 22.60 34.85
C ALA A 329 18.41 21.96 34.60
N ASP A 330 18.08 21.69 33.33
CA ASP A 330 16.82 21.03 32.96
C ASP A 330 16.81 19.56 33.40
N VAL A 331 17.95 18.86 33.35
CA VAL A 331 18.08 17.52 33.97
C VAL A 331 17.79 17.59 35.47
N CYS A 332 18.38 18.54 36.18
CA CYS A 332 18.16 18.73 37.61
C CYS A 332 16.69 19.09 37.92
N ALA A 333 16.06 19.93 37.09
CA ALA A 333 14.65 20.28 37.22
C ALA A 333 13.73 19.05 36.99
N PHE A 334 14.01 18.22 35.98
CA PHE A 334 13.24 16.99 35.74
C PHE A 334 13.42 15.96 36.84
N ALA A 335 14.64 15.80 37.36
CA ALA A 335 14.92 14.91 38.49
C ALA A 335 14.12 15.29 39.75
N ASN A 336 13.95 16.59 39.99
CA ASN A 336 13.18 17.13 41.12
C ASN A 336 11.64 17.10 40.92
N THR A 337 11.17 16.83 39.70
CA THR A 337 9.74 16.85 39.35
C THR A 337 9.23 15.46 38.96
N ASN A 338 8.56 15.31 37.82
CA ASN A 338 7.94 14.04 37.39
C ASN A 338 8.88 13.18 36.53
N GLY A 339 10.16 13.56 36.41
CA GLY A 339 11.02 13.07 35.34
C GLY A 339 10.69 13.73 34.01
N GLY A 340 11.48 13.43 32.99
CA GLY A 340 11.28 14.01 31.66
C GLY A 340 12.27 13.51 30.62
N THR A 341 12.08 13.97 29.39
CA THR A 341 12.91 13.63 28.24
C THR A 341 13.48 14.89 27.59
N LEU A 342 14.79 14.95 27.46
CA LEU A 342 15.49 16.03 26.77
C LEU A 342 15.98 15.56 25.41
N TYR A 343 15.76 16.39 24.39
CA TYR A 343 16.26 16.15 23.03
C TYR A 343 17.32 17.19 22.65
N ILE A 344 18.51 16.74 22.27
CA ILE A 344 19.67 17.58 21.94
C ILE A 344 19.99 17.46 20.44
N GLY A 345 20.23 18.60 19.80
CA GLY A 345 20.44 18.72 18.35
C GLY A 345 19.14 19.00 17.58
N VAL A 346 18.08 19.42 18.26
CA VAL A 346 16.79 19.76 17.66
C VAL A 346 16.24 21.08 18.20
N PRO A 347 15.72 21.97 17.33
CA PRO A 347 14.98 23.14 17.80
C PRO A 347 13.57 22.76 18.25
N ALA A 348 13.04 23.51 19.23
CA ALA A 348 11.67 23.34 19.73
C ALA A 348 10.60 23.61 18.65
N ASP A 349 10.89 24.46 17.65
CA ASP A 349 10.00 24.70 16.52
C ASP A 349 10.01 23.48 15.57
N PRO A 350 8.89 22.76 15.38
CA PRO A 350 8.82 21.56 14.55
C PRO A 350 9.02 21.84 13.05
N LYS A 351 8.90 23.10 12.61
CA LYS A 351 9.06 23.50 11.20
C LYS A 351 10.51 23.74 10.79
N ARG A 352 11.42 23.91 11.77
CA ARG A 352 12.86 24.08 11.49
C ARG A 352 13.54 22.72 11.33
N PRO A 353 14.54 22.56 10.46
CA PRO A 353 15.27 21.30 10.34
C PRO A 353 16.08 20.98 11.62
N PRO A 354 16.25 19.69 11.99
CA PRO A 354 17.17 19.28 13.04
C PRO A 354 18.59 19.78 12.78
N THR A 355 19.27 20.26 13.82
CA THR A 355 20.68 20.71 13.72
C THR A 355 21.64 19.52 13.80
N GLY A 356 21.23 18.46 14.50
CA GLY A 356 22.02 17.26 14.74
C GLY A 356 23.15 17.47 15.74
N VAL A 357 23.79 16.37 16.14
CA VAL A 357 24.93 16.39 17.07
C VAL A 357 26.30 16.20 16.40
N GLY A 358 26.33 16.23 15.07
CA GLY A 358 27.55 16.08 14.27
C GLY A 358 27.98 14.63 14.02
N ALA A 359 29.19 14.44 13.50
CA ALA A 359 29.68 13.14 13.01
C ALA A 359 30.02 12.10 14.11
N ALA A 360 30.15 12.54 15.38
CA ALA A 360 30.46 11.66 16.51
C ALA A 360 29.43 11.76 17.65
N PRO A 361 28.19 11.27 17.47
CA PRO A 361 27.12 11.35 18.48
C PRO A 361 27.48 10.67 19.81
N MET A 362 28.24 9.56 19.77
CA MET A 362 28.70 8.85 20.97
C MET A 362 29.56 9.71 21.89
N ARG A 363 30.30 10.69 21.32
CA ARG A 363 31.08 11.64 22.12
C ARG A 363 30.17 12.53 22.95
N VAL A 364 29.03 12.93 22.40
CA VAL A 364 28.04 13.77 23.08
C VAL A 364 27.32 12.98 24.18
N VAL A 365 26.99 11.72 23.91
CA VAL A 365 26.45 10.80 24.92
C VAL A 365 27.39 10.69 26.13
N ASN A 366 28.67 10.38 25.89
CA ASN A 366 29.64 10.22 26.97
C ASN A 366 29.91 11.53 27.72
N LEU A 367 29.92 12.66 27.02
CA LEU A 367 30.06 13.98 27.63
C LEU A 367 28.96 14.24 28.67
N PHE A 368 27.69 14.03 28.30
CA PHE A 368 26.58 14.29 29.21
C PHE A 368 26.47 13.27 30.33
N LYS A 369 26.88 12.01 30.11
CA LYS A 369 26.98 11.04 31.21
C LYS A 369 27.95 11.53 32.29
N GLN A 370 29.17 11.91 31.87
CA GLN A 370 30.19 12.38 32.81
C GLN A 370 29.76 13.68 33.51
N GLU A 371 29.18 14.64 32.79
CA GLU A 371 28.77 15.92 33.38
C GLU A 371 27.61 15.79 34.38
N ILE A 372 26.67 14.88 34.12
CA ILE A 372 25.56 14.61 35.05
C ILE A 372 26.09 13.95 36.32
N GLU A 373 27.01 12.99 36.20
CA GLU A 373 27.65 12.33 37.35
C GLU A 373 28.49 13.30 38.20
N GLU A 374 29.21 14.23 37.57
CA GLU A 374 30.08 15.17 38.28
C GLU A 374 29.34 16.34 38.94
N ARG A 375 28.20 16.76 38.37
CA ARG A 375 27.51 17.98 38.80
C ARG A 375 26.21 17.75 39.55
N ILE A 376 25.50 16.63 39.33
CA ILE A 376 24.21 16.41 39.98
C ILE A 376 24.40 15.58 41.26
N THR A 377 23.99 16.14 42.39
CA THR A 377 24.00 15.46 43.70
C THR A 377 22.59 15.48 44.31
N PRO A 378 22.04 14.35 44.81
CA PRO A 378 22.59 12.98 44.81
C PRO A 378 22.77 12.37 43.40
N SER A 379 23.53 11.28 43.28
CA SER A 379 23.75 10.60 41.99
C SER A 379 22.44 10.20 41.32
N LEU A 380 22.34 10.43 40.01
CA LEU A 380 21.13 10.22 39.21
C LEU A 380 21.42 9.30 38.02
N ASP A 381 20.71 8.17 37.96
CA ASP A 381 20.81 7.23 36.84
C ASP A 381 19.95 7.70 35.66
N VAL A 382 20.58 8.36 34.69
CA VAL A 382 19.93 8.79 33.44
C VAL A 382 20.19 7.81 32.30
N THR A 383 19.20 7.65 31.41
CA THR A 383 19.40 6.90 30.16
C THR A 383 19.68 7.89 29.03
N ILE A 384 20.82 7.72 28.35
CA ILE A 384 21.20 8.57 27.22
C ILE A 384 21.41 7.71 25.98
N ASP A 385 20.65 7.99 24.93
CA ASP A 385 20.64 7.22 23.69
C ASP A 385 20.63 8.12 22.44
N ILE A 386 21.05 7.53 21.30
CA ILE A 386 21.06 8.22 20.01
C ILE A 386 19.77 7.87 19.29
N GLN A 387 19.06 8.89 18.84
CA GLN A 387 17.87 8.77 18.00
C GLN A 387 18.15 9.39 16.63
N GLU A 388 17.34 9.02 15.64
CA GLU A 388 17.44 9.57 14.29
C GLU A 388 16.11 10.24 13.92
N THR A 389 16.19 11.48 13.43
CA THR A 389 15.03 12.25 12.97
C THR A 389 15.38 12.93 11.65
N GLN A 390 14.50 12.79 10.66
CA GLN A 390 14.74 13.31 9.30
C GLN A 390 16.13 12.93 8.72
N GLY A 391 16.64 11.73 9.03
CA GLY A 391 17.97 11.25 8.60
C GLY A 391 19.16 11.85 9.38
N ILE A 392 18.89 12.60 10.46
CA ILE A 392 19.89 13.29 11.27
C ILE A 392 19.94 12.68 12.67
N LYS A 393 21.15 12.37 13.14
CA LYS A 393 21.37 11.82 14.49
C LYS A 393 21.28 12.90 15.55
N VAL A 394 20.48 12.61 16.58
CA VAL A 394 20.20 13.48 17.74
C VAL A 394 20.38 12.67 19.02
N VAL A 395 20.56 13.34 20.15
CA VAL A 395 20.73 12.67 21.45
C VAL A 395 19.49 12.87 22.28
N ARG A 396 19.00 11.80 22.89
CA ARG A 396 17.89 11.81 23.85
C ARG A 396 18.43 11.47 25.23
N ILE A 397 18.01 12.24 26.24
CA ILE A 397 18.28 11.98 27.65
C ILE A 397 16.95 11.74 28.34
N ILE A 398 16.75 10.55 28.89
CA ILE A 398 15.60 10.20 29.71
C ILE A 398 16.02 10.33 31.16
N VAL A 399 15.37 11.27 31.85
CA VAL A 399 15.60 11.62 33.24
C VAL A 399 14.46 11.02 34.07
N PRO A 400 14.73 10.05 34.95
CA PRO A 400 13.70 9.55 35.85
C PRO A 400 13.37 10.60 36.92
N ARG A 401 12.20 10.48 37.53
CA ARG A 401 11.94 11.16 38.80
C ARG A 401 12.94 10.64 39.82
N GLY A 402 13.75 11.54 40.37
CA GLY A 402 14.81 11.18 41.28
C GLY A 402 14.24 10.59 42.58
N PRO A 403 14.77 9.46 43.08
CA PRO A 403 14.28 8.84 44.32
C PRO A 403 14.52 9.69 45.57
N ASN A 404 15.54 10.57 45.55
CA ASN A 404 15.99 11.33 46.72
C ASN A 404 16.04 12.85 46.46
N PRO A 405 14.90 13.53 46.24
CA PRO A 405 14.89 14.97 46.11
C PRO A 405 15.22 15.65 47.46
N PRO A 406 15.88 16.83 47.47
CA PRO A 406 16.22 17.64 46.31
C PRO A 406 17.54 17.22 45.66
N TYR A 407 17.56 17.23 44.33
CA TYR A 407 18.76 17.20 43.50
C TYR A 407 19.26 18.64 43.30
N ALA A 408 20.57 18.83 43.37
CA ALA A 408 21.25 20.10 43.18
C ALA A 408 22.36 19.95 42.12
N MET A 409 22.65 21.05 41.42
CA MET A 409 23.75 21.22 40.46
C MET A 409 24.96 21.89 41.14
#